data_AF-A0A7K1BBZ0-F1
#
_entry.id   AF-A0A7K1BBZ0-F1
#
_cell.length_a   1.000
_cell.length_b   1.000
_cell.length_c   1.000
_cell.angle_alpha   90.00
_cell.angle_beta   90.00
_cell.angle_gamma   90.00
#
_symmetry.space_group_name_H-M   'P 1'
#
loop_
_entity.id
_entity.type
_entity.pdbx_description
1 polymer ?
#
loop_
_entity_poly.entity_id
_entity_poly.type
_entity_poly.pdbx_seq_one_letter_code
_entity_poly.pdbx_strand_id
1 'polypeptide(L)'
;MSIGFTSSESPEGVTRFERDHAKIDLLAPEGIGANAITIPPGHAIQAPGATQALERAVRVRVSWDAGDVVIRCPSLLGAIVAKAAGSTEIVSLRQDERLKHQRDLVFLLSLAAELPVDALEVMSTEMTKKDRKRLRSALLPIFSDATHRARSTAANLEDVVEVVSILMA
;
A
#
# COMPACT_ATOMS: atom_id res chain seq x y z
N MET A 1 -29.20 3.98 12.46
CA MET A 1 -28.25 4.42 13.51
C MET A 1 -27.09 5.11 12.82
N SER A 2 -26.74 6.34 13.22
CA SER A 2 -25.49 6.98 12.81
C SER A 2 -24.35 6.33 13.59
N ILE A 3 -23.27 5.93 12.91
CA ILE A 3 -22.07 5.34 13.51
C ILE A 3 -21.17 6.39 14.19
N GLY A 4 -21.61 7.65 14.28
CA GLY A 4 -20.96 8.72 15.03
C GLY A 4 -19.79 9.41 14.33
N PHE A 5 -19.53 9.12 13.06
CA PHE A 5 -18.54 9.84 12.26
C PHE A 5 -19.15 11.11 11.64
N THR A 6 -18.38 12.19 11.64
CA THR A 6 -18.69 13.43 10.90
C THR A 6 -17.71 13.61 9.75
N SER A 7 -18.18 14.07 8.60
CA SER A 7 -17.29 14.41 7.48
C SER A 7 -16.72 15.82 7.65
N SER A 8 -15.43 15.97 7.41
CA SER A 8 -14.73 17.24 7.23
C SER A 8 -14.02 17.27 5.87
N GLU A 9 -13.68 18.47 5.42
CA GLU A 9 -12.91 18.70 4.20
C GLU A 9 -11.54 19.26 4.57
N SER A 10 -10.47 18.70 3.99
CA SER A 10 -9.12 19.26 4.15
C SER A 10 -8.94 20.53 3.30
N PRO A 11 -7.91 21.37 3.55
CA PRO A 11 -7.60 22.52 2.69
C PRO A 11 -7.41 22.16 1.20
N GLU A 12 -7.04 20.91 0.92
CA GLU A 12 -6.86 20.35 -0.43
C GLU A 12 -8.16 19.81 -1.04
N GLY A 13 -9.31 19.91 -0.35
CA GLY A 13 -10.61 19.44 -0.82
C GLY A 13 -10.89 17.96 -0.58
N VAL A 14 -10.06 17.28 0.22
CA VAL A 14 -10.22 15.84 0.50
C VAL A 14 -11.27 15.62 1.58
N THR A 15 -12.20 14.72 1.34
CA THR A 15 -13.17 14.30 2.36
C THR A 15 -12.55 13.33 3.35
N ARG A 16 -12.68 13.65 4.63
CA ARG A 16 -12.24 12.84 5.77
C ARG A 16 -13.40 12.60 6.72
N PHE A 17 -13.49 11.39 7.26
CA PHE A 17 -14.44 11.09 8.33
C PHE A 17 -13.71 11.05 9.67
N GLU A 18 -14.24 11.77 10.65
CA GLU A 18 -13.62 11.89 11.97
C GLU A 18 -14.61 11.49 13.08
N ARG A 19 -14.08 10.82 14.11
CA ARG A 19 -14.78 10.52 15.37
C ARG A 19 -13.75 10.39 16.48
N ASP A 20 -13.77 11.30 17.45
CA ASP A 20 -12.76 11.40 18.50
C ASP A 20 -11.34 11.47 17.91
N HIS A 21 -10.53 10.42 18.12
CA HIS A 21 -9.18 10.30 17.56
C HIS A 21 -9.13 9.50 16.25
N ALA A 22 -10.23 8.89 15.82
CA ALA A 22 -10.30 8.12 14.59
C ALA A 22 -10.45 9.04 13.38
N LYS A 23 -9.62 8.82 12.36
CA LYS A 23 -9.67 9.52 11.07
C LYS A 23 -9.68 8.49 9.95
N ILE A 24 -10.61 8.62 9.02
CA ILE A 24 -10.76 7.75 7.87
C ILE A 24 -10.70 8.61 6.61
N ASP A 25 -9.71 8.35 5.77
CA ASP A 25 -9.62 8.92 4.44
C ASP A 25 -10.25 7.97 3.43
N LEU A 26 -10.95 8.54 2.45
CA LEU A 26 -11.46 7.78 1.31
C LEU A 26 -10.40 7.72 0.22
N LEU A 27 -10.13 6.51 -0.27
CA LEU A 27 -9.21 6.27 -1.38
C LEU A 27 -10.01 5.97 -2.65
N ALA A 28 -9.69 6.69 -3.73
CA ALA A 28 -10.19 6.46 -5.07
C ALA A 28 -9.21 5.58 -5.85
N PRO A 29 -9.59 4.34 -6.20
CA PRO A 29 -8.79 3.50 -7.07
C PRO A 29 -8.66 4.07 -8.49
N GLU A 30 -7.67 3.54 -9.23
CA GLU A 30 -7.43 3.93 -10.61
C GLU A 30 -8.66 3.74 -11.49
N GLY A 31 -8.87 4.67 -12.42
CA GLY A 31 -9.96 4.60 -13.40
C GLY A 31 -11.28 5.22 -12.95
N ILE A 32 -11.40 5.69 -11.70
CA ILE A 32 -12.60 6.41 -11.21
C ILE A 32 -12.60 7.90 -11.63
N GLY A 33 -11.47 8.41 -12.13
CA GLY A 33 -11.30 9.80 -12.57
C GLY A 33 -10.71 10.70 -11.48
N ALA A 34 -10.14 11.84 -11.88
CA ALA A 34 -9.31 12.71 -11.01
C ALA A 34 -10.08 13.32 -9.82
N ASN A 35 -11.41 13.45 -9.94
CA ASN A 35 -12.29 14.03 -8.92
C ASN A 35 -13.36 13.00 -8.56
N ALA A 36 -12.97 11.93 -7.87
CA ALA A 36 -13.93 10.99 -7.29
C ALA A 36 -14.69 11.72 -6.17
N ILE A 37 -15.73 12.48 -6.55
CA ILE A 37 -16.55 13.26 -5.62
C ILE A 37 -17.18 12.29 -4.63
N THR A 38 -17.09 12.63 -3.35
CA THR A 38 -17.66 11.81 -2.27
C THR A 38 -18.88 12.52 -1.69
N ILE A 39 -18.69 13.37 -0.67
CA ILE A 39 -19.69 14.31 -0.16
C ILE A 39 -19.33 15.69 -0.70
N PRO A 40 -20.13 16.27 -1.62
CA PRO A 40 -19.81 17.57 -2.21
C PRO A 40 -19.58 18.67 -1.16
N PRO A 41 -18.56 19.54 -1.36
CA PRO A 41 -17.70 19.64 -2.54
C PRO A 41 -16.46 18.73 -2.53
N GLY A 42 -16.28 17.91 -1.49
CA GLY A 42 -15.08 17.10 -1.29
C GLY A 42 -14.94 15.86 -2.18
N HIS A 43 -13.70 15.40 -2.32
CA HIS A 43 -13.31 14.26 -3.15
C HIS A 43 -12.42 13.26 -2.40
N ALA A 44 -12.30 12.04 -2.92
CA ALA A 44 -11.42 11.00 -2.39
C ALA A 44 -9.97 11.16 -2.87
N ILE A 45 -9.02 10.67 -2.06
CA ILE A 45 -7.60 10.66 -2.36
C ILE A 45 -7.32 9.65 -3.48
N GLN A 46 -6.70 10.08 -4.56
CA GLN A 46 -6.25 9.16 -5.62
C GLN A 46 -5.22 8.18 -5.07
N ALA A 47 -5.46 6.89 -5.25
CA ALA A 47 -4.61 5.82 -4.73
C ALA A 47 -4.15 4.88 -5.85
N PRO A 48 -3.03 5.20 -6.52
CA PRO A 48 -2.40 4.27 -7.46
C PRO A 48 -2.07 2.94 -6.80
N GLY A 49 -2.32 1.84 -7.50
CA GLY A 49 -2.17 0.47 -7.00
C GLY A 49 -3.41 -0.05 -6.25
N ALA A 50 -4.36 0.80 -5.87
CA ALA A 50 -5.49 0.39 -5.04
C ALA A 50 -6.48 -0.54 -5.76
N THR A 51 -6.65 -0.42 -7.08
CA THR A 51 -7.48 -1.35 -7.86
C THR A 51 -6.93 -2.77 -7.74
N GLN A 52 -5.64 -2.95 -7.99
CA GLN A 52 -5.01 -4.27 -7.90
C GLN A 52 -4.97 -4.80 -6.45
N ALA A 53 -4.81 -3.91 -5.46
CA ALA A 53 -4.86 -4.29 -4.06
C ALA A 53 -6.26 -4.75 -3.62
N LEU A 54 -7.31 -4.11 -4.14
CA LEU A 54 -8.70 -4.47 -3.86
C LEU A 54 -9.09 -5.80 -4.51
N GLU A 55 -8.69 -6.03 -5.76
CA GLU A 55 -8.93 -7.29 -6.48
C GLU A 55 -8.27 -8.49 -5.78
N ARG A 56 -7.12 -8.26 -5.12
CA ARG A 56 -6.38 -9.27 -4.36
C ARG A 56 -6.70 -9.25 -2.85
N ALA A 57 -7.80 -8.61 -2.45
CA ALA A 57 -8.11 -8.48 -1.03
C ALA A 57 -8.53 -9.81 -0.40
N VAL A 58 -7.95 -10.12 0.74
CA VAL A 58 -8.25 -11.28 1.58
C VAL A 58 -9.09 -10.87 2.79
N ARG A 59 -9.84 -11.82 3.35
CA ARG A 59 -10.62 -11.61 4.58
C ARG A 59 -9.74 -11.92 5.78
N VAL A 60 -9.49 -10.93 6.62
CA VAL A 60 -8.74 -11.06 7.88
C VAL A 60 -9.72 -10.93 9.03
N ARG A 61 -9.75 -11.93 9.92
CA ARG A 61 -10.45 -11.82 11.20
C ARG A 61 -9.54 -11.10 12.19
N VAL A 62 -10.05 -10.02 12.76
CA VAL A 62 -9.41 -9.27 13.83
C VAL A 62 -10.23 -9.47 15.09
N SER A 63 -9.57 -9.80 16.20
CA SER A 63 -10.22 -10.06 17.48
C SER A 63 -9.54 -9.23 18.57
N TRP A 64 -10.35 -8.62 19.43
CA TRP A 64 -9.93 -7.83 20.60
C TRP A 64 -10.95 -8.03 21.73
N ASP A 65 -10.67 -7.49 22.91
CA ASP A 65 -11.47 -7.74 24.13
C ASP A 65 -12.98 -7.48 23.97
N ALA A 66 -13.36 -6.51 23.13
CA ALA A 66 -14.77 -6.13 22.94
C ALA A 66 -15.44 -6.77 21.72
N GLY A 67 -14.75 -7.66 20.98
CA GLY A 67 -15.36 -8.47 19.92
C GLY A 67 -14.42 -8.90 18.79
N ASP A 68 -15.02 -9.51 17.77
CA ASP A 68 -14.35 -9.90 16.53
C ASP A 68 -15.01 -9.25 15.31
N VAL A 69 -14.20 -8.95 14.31
CA VAL A 69 -14.67 -8.41 13.03
C VAL A 69 -13.88 -9.02 11.88
N VAL A 70 -14.53 -9.19 10.74
CA VAL A 70 -13.86 -9.57 9.50
C VAL A 70 -13.70 -8.34 8.62
N ILE A 71 -12.46 -7.96 8.35
CA ILE A 71 -12.11 -6.87 7.43
C ILE A 71 -11.52 -7.44 6.15
N ARG A 72 -11.72 -6.72 5.04
CA ARG A 72 -10.99 -7.00 3.80
C ARG A 72 -9.70 -6.20 3.81
N CYS A 73 -8.57 -6.89 3.68
CA CYS A 73 -7.25 -6.29 3.59
C CYS A 73 -6.61 -6.72 2.27
N PRO A 74 -5.76 -5.88 1.64
CA PRO A 74 -4.92 -6.37 0.55
C PRO A 74 -4.17 -7.64 0.96
N SER A 75 -4.01 -8.61 0.05
CA SER A 75 -3.03 -9.68 0.24
C SER A 75 -1.61 -9.10 0.37
N LEU A 76 -0.64 -9.89 0.82
CA LEU A 76 0.76 -9.45 0.89
C LEU A 76 1.25 -8.91 -0.46
N LEU A 77 0.97 -9.62 -1.56
CA LEU A 77 1.28 -9.17 -2.91
C LEU A 77 0.56 -7.86 -3.27
N GLY A 78 -0.74 -7.76 -2.97
CA GLY A 78 -1.51 -6.54 -3.20
C GLY A 78 -0.95 -5.33 -2.43
N ALA A 79 -0.53 -5.53 -1.19
CA ALA A 79 0.08 -4.50 -0.36
C ALA A 79 1.46 -4.06 -0.90
N ILE A 80 2.31 -5.02 -1.31
CA ILE A 80 3.62 -4.74 -1.94
C ILE A 80 3.42 -3.86 -3.18
N VAL A 81 2.51 -4.26 -4.08
CA VAL A 81 2.22 -3.50 -5.31
C VAL A 81 1.69 -2.10 -4.99
N ALA A 82 0.77 -1.98 -4.03
CA ALA A 82 0.21 -0.69 -3.63
C ALA A 82 1.28 0.26 -3.04
N LYS A 83 2.17 -0.25 -2.19
CA LYS A 83 3.26 0.58 -1.62
C LYS A 83 4.29 0.97 -2.68
N ALA A 84 4.61 0.07 -3.62
CA ALA A 84 5.44 0.40 -4.76
C ALA A 84 4.81 1.52 -5.62
N ALA A 85 3.55 1.35 -6.03
CA ALA A 85 2.81 2.34 -6.82
C ALA A 85 2.72 3.70 -6.12
N GLY A 86 2.34 3.71 -4.83
CA GLY A 86 2.23 4.93 -4.03
C GLY A 86 3.56 5.70 -3.95
N SER A 87 4.69 5.00 -3.85
CA SER A 87 6.01 5.64 -3.79
C SER A 87 6.48 6.27 -5.11
N THR A 88 5.94 5.81 -6.25
CA THR A 88 6.42 6.21 -7.59
C THR A 88 5.43 7.04 -8.41
N GLU A 89 4.12 6.89 -8.19
CA GLU A 89 3.08 7.45 -9.07
C GLU A 89 2.37 8.66 -8.46
N ILE A 90 2.48 8.87 -7.15
CA ILE A 90 1.93 10.07 -6.49
C ILE A 90 2.98 11.19 -6.59
N VAL A 91 2.86 12.02 -7.62
CA VAL A 91 3.82 13.08 -7.97
C VAL A 91 3.94 14.14 -6.87
N SER A 92 2.85 14.40 -6.14
CA SER A 92 2.79 15.43 -5.08
C SER A 92 3.42 15.02 -3.74
N LEU A 93 3.90 13.78 -3.59
CA LEU A 93 4.50 13.35 -2.32
C LEU A 93 5.78 14.11 -2.01
N ARG A 94 5.84 14.65 -0.79
CA ARG A 94 7.08 15.11 -0.18
C ARG A 94 8.02 13.91 0.05
N GLN A 95 9.30 14.21 0.23
CA GLN A 95 10.33 13.18 0.41
C GLN A 95 10.07 12.28 1.64
N ASP A 96 9.58 12.85 2.74
CA ASP A 96 9.23 12.11 3.95
C ASP A 96 8.03 11.18 3.74
N GLU A 97 7.03 11.61 2.98
CA GLU A 97 5.86 10.80 2.64
C GLU A 97 6.24 9.64 1.70
N ARG A 98 7.04 9.93 0.68
CA ARG A 98 7.60 8.89 -0.20
C ARG A 98 8.42 7.86 0.59
N LEU A 99 9.24 8.33 1.53
CA LEU A 99 10.05 7.45 2.37
C LEU A 99 9.18 6.52 3.24
N LYS A 100 8.01 6.96 3.72
CA LYS A 100 7.07 6.08 4.44
C LYS A 100 6.62 4.92 3.56
N HIS A 101 6.20 5.19 2.32
CA HIS A 101 5.82 4.13 1.38
C HIS A 101 6.97 3.16 1.08
N GLN A 102 8.19 3.68 0.91
CA GLN A 102 9.38 2.85 0.65
C GLN A 102 9.76 1.97 1.85
N ARG A 103 9.64 2.49 3.07
CA ARG A 103 9.88 1.71 4.30
C ARG A 103 8.86 0.59 4.45
N ASP A 104 7.58 0.91 4.26
CA ASP A 104 6.52 -0.10 4.29
C ASP A 104 6.73 -1.16 3.19
N LEU A 105 7.17 -0.75 2.00
CA LEU A 105 7.50 -1.69 0.92
C LEU A 105 8.61 -2.66 1.32
N VAL A 106 9.72 -2.15 1.86
CA VAL A 106 10.85 -2.99 2.33
C VAL A 106 10.41 -3.90 3.47
N PHE A 107 9.59 -3.41 4.40
CA PHE A 107 9.02 -4.21 5.48
C PHE A 107 8.15 -5.36 4.93
N LEU A 108 7.23 -5.08 4.00
CA LEU A 108 6.38 -6.12 3.42
C LEU A 108 7.19 -7.16 2.64
N LEU A 109 8.25 -6.76 1.95
CA LEU A 109 9.17 -7.69 1.30
C LEU A 109 9.94 -8.55 2.31
N SER A 110 10.30 -8.00 3.47
CA SER A 110 10.90 -8.79 4.55
C SER A 110 9.92 -9.81 5.14
N LEU A 111 8.62 -9.51 5.19
CA LEU A 111 7.61 -10.50 5.57
C LEU A 111 7.45 -11.59 4.50
N ALA A 112 7.60 -11.25 3.22
CA ALA A 112 7.58 -12.21 2.13
C ALA A 112 8.79 -13.17 2.19
N ALA A 113 9.92 -12.74 2.76
CA ALA A 113 11.09 -13.61 2.94
C ALA A 113 10.84 -14.78 3.92
N GLU A 114 9.85 -14.65 4.80
CA GLU A 114 9.44 -15.71 5.72
C GLU A 114 8.50 -16.75 5.06
N LEU A 115 8.10 -16.53 3.80
CA LEU A 115 7.24 -17.45 3.06
C LEU A 115 8.07 -18.55 2.37
N PRO A 116 7.52 -19.76 2.19
CA PRO A 116 8.19 -20.79 1.42
C PRO A 116 8.27 -20.37 -0.07
N VAL A 117 9.30 -20.88 -0.77
CA VAL A 117 9.63 -20.49 -2.15
C VAL A 117 8.46 -20.73 -3.11
N ASP A 118 7.70 -21.82 -2.94
CA ASP A 118 6.53 -22.12 -3.76
C ASP A 118 5.44 -21.03 -3.64
N ALA A 119 5.23 -20.47 -2.45
CA ALA A 119 4.31 -19.35 -2.25
C ALA A 119 4.81 -18.08 -2.97
N LEU A 120 6.13 -17.83 -2.99
CA LEU A 120 6.73 -16.72 -3.72
C LEU A 120 6.63 -16.90 -5.24
N GLU A 121 6.78 -18.13 -5.74
CA GLU A 121 6.57 -18.46 -7.15
C GLU A 121 5.12 -18.21 -7.57
N VAL A 122 4.14 -18.64 -6.75
CA VAL A 122 2.72 -18.32 -6.99
C VAL A 122 2.53 -16.82 -7.06
N MET A 123 3.03 -16.06 -6.07
CA MET A 123 2.96 -14.59 -6.10
C MET A 123 3.58 -14.01 -7.38
N SER A 124 4.72 -14.53 -7.83
CA SER A 124 5.37 -14.10 -9.07
C SER A 124 4.47 -14.32 -10.29
N THR A 125 3.82 -15.48 -10.40
CA THR A 125 2.91 -15.77 -11.52
C THR A 125 1.67 -14.86 -11.56
N GLU A 126 1.22 -14.38 -10.40
CA GLU A 126 0.08 -13.45 -10.28
C GLU A 126 0.46 -11.98 -10.61
N MET A 127 1.76 -11.67 -10.74
CA MET A 127 2.22 -10.32 -11.03
C MET A 127 2.01 -9.95 -12.50
N THR A 128 1.34 -8.82 -12.72
CA THR A 128 1.24 -8.23 -14.06
C THR A 128 2.54 -7.54 -14.46
N LYS A 129 2.71 -7.25 -15.76
CA LYS A 129 3.82 -6.40 -16.25
C LYS A 129 3.87 -5.04 -15.55
N LYS A 130 2.70 -4.46 -15.21
CA LYS A 130 2.60 -3.17 -14.52
C LYS A 130 3.11 -3.27 -13.08
N ASP A 131 2.75 -4.35 -12.39
CA ASP A 131 3.21 -4.62 -11.01
C ASP A 131 4.73 -4.72 -10.95
N ARG A 132 5.32 -5.48 -11.88
CA ARG A 132 6.78 -5.65 -11.98
C ARG A 132 7.49 -4.34 -12.30
N LYS A 133 6.92 -3.51 -13.18
CA LYS A 133 7.44 -2.16 -13.46
C LYS A 133 7.44 -1.28 -12.20
N ARG A 134 6.32 -1.24 -11.46
CA ARG A 134 6.19 -0.48 -10.22
C ARG A 134 7.19 -0.92 -9.18
N LEU A 135 7.30 -2.22 -8.93
CA LEU A 135 8.24 -2.77 -7.96
C LEU A 135 9.68 -2.40 -8.31
N ARG A 136 10.08 -2.58 -9.59
CA ARG A 136 11.40 -2.20 -10.08
C ARG A 136 11.67 -0.70 -9.88
N SER A 137 10.74 0.16 -10.28
CA SER A 137 10.89 1.62 -10.15
C SER A 137 10.99 2.07 -8.68
N ALA A 138 10.24 1.44 -7.78
CA ALA A 138 10.26 1.76 -6.35
C ALA A 138 11.57 1.32 -5.67
N LEU A 139 12.10 0.15 -6.05
CA LEU A 139 13.28 -0.46 -5.41
C LEU A 139 14.61 0.02 -5.98
N LEU A 140 14.67 0.41 -7.25
CA LEU A 140 15.91 0.87 -7.89
C LEU A 140 16.68 1.90 -7.02
N PRO A 141 16.08 3.03 -6.57
CA PRO A 141 16.79 3.99 -5.72
C PRO A 141 17.19 3.45 -4.35
N ILE A 142 16.46 2.45 -3.82
CA ILE A 142 16.74 1.84 -2.51
C ILE A 142 17.94 0.90 -2.58
N PHE A 143 18.04 0.14 -3.67
CA PHE A 143 19.11 -0.82 -3.87
C PHE A 143 20.39 -0.17 -4.41
N SER A 144 20.28 0.91 -5.17
CA SER A 144 21.44 1.64 -5.72
C SER A 144 22.15 2.54 -4.70
N ASP A 145 21.49 2.94 -3.62
CA ASP A 145 22.07 3.81 -2.58
C ASP A 145 22.17 3.05 -1.25
N ALA A 146 23.40 2.76 -0.85
CA ALA A 146 23.66 2.02 0.38
C ALA A 146 23.20 2.76 1.64
N THR A 147 23.10 4.09 1.58
CA THR A 147 22.67 4.97 2.67
C THR A 147 21.17 5.21 2.68
N HIS A 148 20.42 4.63 1.74
CA HIS A 148 18.99 4.87 1.60
C HIS A 148 18.23 4.44 2.87
N ARG A 149 17.55 5.40 3.50
CA ARG A 149 16.88 5.28 4.82
C ARG A 149 15.76 4.23 4.91
N ALA A 150 15.33 3.65 3.79
CA ALA A 150 14.36 2.56 3.77
C ALA A 150 15.00 1.19 4.04
N ARG A 151 16.30 1.03 3.73
CA ARG A 151 17.04 -0.24 3.89
C ARG A 151 17.07 -0.73 5.33
N SER A 152 17.12 0.18 6.30
CA SER A 152 17.16 -0.15 7.74
C SER A 152 15.86 -0.76 8.29
N THR A 153 14.82 -0.90 7.46
CA THR A 153 13.53 -1.46 7.89
C THR A 153 13.53 -2.99 7.85
N ALA A 154 14.34 -3.59 6.98
CA ALA A 154 14.56 -5.03 6.96
C ALA A 154 15.74 -5.38 7.87
N ALA A 155 15.60 -6.47 8.64
CA ALA A 155 16.70 -6.99 9.44
C ALA A 155 17.84 -7.51 8.55
N ASN A 156 17.49 -8.16 7.44
CA ASN A 156 18.42 -8.63 6.42
C ASN A 156 17.96 -8.15 5.03
N LEU A 157 18.79 -7.35 4.36
CA LEU A 157 18.46 -6.82 3.04
C LEU A 157 18.73 -7.84 1.93
N GLU A 158 19.60 -8.82 2.16
CA GLU A 158 19.90 -9.86 1.17
C GLU A 158 18.66 -10.72 0.90
N ASP A 159 17.93 -11.10 1.94
CA ASP A 159 16.67 -11.85 1.83
C ASP A 159 15.62 -11.06 1.02
N VAL A 160 15.56 -9.74 1.23
CA VAL A 160 14.67 -8.87 0.43
C VAL A 160 15.08 -8.86 -1.04
N VAL A 161 16.38 -8.86 -1.35
CA VAL A 161 16.88 -8.92 -2.73
C VAL A 161 16.57 -10.28 -3.37
N GLU A 162 16.67 -11.38 -2.63
CA GLU A 162 16.31 -12.71 -3.09
C GLU A 162 14.82 -12.82 -3.41
N VAL A 163 13.94 -12.39 -2.49
CA VAL A 163 12.49 -12.32 -2.71
C VAL A 163 12.18 -11.54 -3.97
N VAL A 164 12.79 -10.36 -4.14
CA VAL A 164 12.56 -9.52 -5.33
C VAL A 164 13.02 -10.24 -6.59
N SER A 165 14.12 -10.98 -6.54
CA SER A 165 14.60 -11.76 -7.69
C SER A 165 13.60 -12.84 -8.10
N ILE A 166 13.02 -13.57 -7.14
CA ILE A 166 11.97 -14.58 -7.38
C ILE A 166 10.70 -13.92 -7.94
N LEU A 167 10.24 -12.82 -7.32
CA LEU A 167 9.08 -12.07 -7.78
C LEU A 167 9.28 -11.48 -9.18
N MET A 168 10.52 -11.21 -9.60
CA MET A 168 10.88 -10.64 -10.90
C MET A 168 11.20 -11.68 -12.00
N ALA A 169 11.26 -12.97 -11.66
CA ALA A 169 11.35 -14.08 -12.64
C ALA A 169 10.13 -14.10 -13.56
#